data_AF-A0A4R3V1K4-F1
#
_entry.id   AF-A0A4R3V1K4-F1
#
_cell.length_a   1.000
_cell.length_b   1.000
_cell.length_c   1.000
_cell.angle_alpha   90.00
_cell.angle_beta   90.00
_cell.angle_gamma   90.00
#
_symmetry.space_group_name_H-M   'P 1'
#
loop_
_entity.id
_entity.type
_entity.pdbx_description
1 polymer ?
#
loop_
_entity_poly.entity_id
_entity_poly.type
_entity_poly.pdbx_seq_one_letter_code
_entity_poly.pdbx_strand_id
1 'polypeptide(L)'
;MPIPLIAAAQSAIAPRLAQKGLDLLSGVFRGPPDQGAAEIAQLIHDKTGIDINDAAENKLTDAQWARLKQFEFETQDRLLALRQQGDGDRIELERIAAADRANARQLQQAAMANQDPWVRRFIYVYASVITLLTFAFIFVAAFGPRYEANDPRSRVIDTVLGFLLGVSLSAIIQYFFGSSAGSKAKDERIGQLGDAIRAQSHAIQGDPGSDRGGRS
;
A
#
# COMPACT_ATOMS: atom_id res chain seq x y z
N MET A 1 21.07 1.20 26.80
CA MET A 1 21.91 1.16 25.59
C MET A 1 21.59 -0.15 24.89
N PRO A 2 21.38 -0.18 23.57
CA PRO A 2 21.06 -1.43 22.87
C PRO A 2 22.17 -2.46 23.11
N ILE A 3 21.80 -3.70 23.41
CA ILE A 3 22.76 -4.80 23.57
C ILE A 3 23.58 -4.91 22.28
N PRO A 4 24.91 -4.73 22.34
CA PRO A 4 25.75 -4.83 21.16
C PRO A 4 25.73 -6.29 20.69
N LEU A 5 25.05 -6.54 19.59
CA LEU A 5 25.12 -7.82 18.91
C LEU A 5 26.44 -7.88 18.16
N ILE A 6 27.30 -8.82 18.55
CA ILE A 6 28.55 -9.07 17.82
C ILE A 6 28.17 -9.71 16.48
N ALA A 7 28.68 -9.18 15.35
CA ALA A 7 28.32 -9.67 14.01
C ALA A 7 28.56 -11.19 13.82
N ALA A 8 29.58 -11.73 14.50
CA ALA A 8 29.85 -13.18 14.54
C ALA A 8 28.85 -13.97 15.42
N ALA A 9 28.25 -13.33 16.43
CA ALA A 9 27.23 -13.94 17.27
C ALA A 9 25.86 -13.96 16.57
N GLN A 10 25.48 -12.92 15.82
CA GLN A 10 24.19 -12.89 15.09
C GLN A 10 24.00 -14.08 14.15
N SER A 11 25.03 -14.40 13.35
CA SER A 11 25.01 -15.54 12.42
C SER A 11 24.99 -16.91 13.13
N ALA A 12 25.45 -16.97 14.38
CA ALA A 12 25.41 -18.17 15.23
C ALA A 12 24.11 -18.31 16.04
N ILE A 13 23.44 -17.19 16.37
CA ILE A 13 22.17 -17.16 17.11
C ILE A 13 21.04 -17.78 16.29
N ALA A 14 20.87 -17.36 15.03
CA ALA A 14 19.78 -17.81 14.17
C ALA A 14 19.65 -19.35 14.03
N PRO A 15 20.71 -20.13 13.69
CA PRO A 15 20.60 -21.59 13.58
C PRO A 15 20.31 -22.27 14.93
N ARG A 16 20.76 -21.70 16.05
CA ARG A 16 20.48 -22.24 17.40
C ARG A 16 19.04 -22.05 17.83
N LEU A 17 18.48 -20.87 17.54
CA LEU A 17 17.06 -20.58 17.76
C LEU A 17 16.18 -21.51 16.91
N ALA A 18 16.52 -21.69 15.64
CA ALA A 18 15.80 -22.60 14.74
C ALA A 18 15.85 -24.06 15.21
N GLN A 19 16.99 -24.55 15.70
CA GLN A 19 17.12 -25.91 16.25
C GLN A 19 16.20 -26.17 17.46
N LYS A 20 15.83 -25.12 18.21
CA LYS A 20 14.92 -25.20 19.35
C LYS A 20 13.45 -24.91 18.98
N GLY A 21 13.18 -24.72 17.69
CA GLY A 21 11.85 -24.44 17.14
C GLY A 21 11.41 -22.99 17.32
N LEU A 22 12.36 -22.06 17.44
CA LEU A 22 12.09 -20.62 17.50
C LEU A 22 12.26 -19.97 16.13
N ASP A 23 11.31 -20.24 15.24
CA ASP A 23 11.38 -19.89 13.83
C ASP A 23 11.19 -18.39 13.57
N LEU A 24 10.37 -17.68 14.36
CA LEU A 24 10.17 -16.24 14.22
C LEU A 24 11.40 -15.49 14.70
N LEU A 25 11.92 -15.86 15.88
CA LEU A 25 13.13 -15.22 16.41
C LEU A 25 14.33 -15.55 15.51
N SER A 26 14.50 -16.80 15.09
CA SER A 26 15.59 -17.18 14.17
C SER A 26 15.51 -16.44 12.83
N GLY A 27 14.32 -16.19 12.30
CA GLY A 27 14.11 -15.42 11.07
C GLY A 27 14.62 -13.97 11.20
N VAL A 28 14.33 -13.31 12.32
CA VAL A 28 14.81 -11.94 12.59
C VAL A 28 16.33 -11.90 12.68
N PHE A 29 16.93 -12.83 13.43
CA PHE A 29 18.39 -12.88 13.61
C PHE A 29 19.16 -13.42 12.38
N ARG A 30 18.46 -13.98 11.39
CA ARG A 30 19.03 -14.36 10.07
C ARG A 30 19.06 -13.17 9.10
N GLY A 31 18.27 -12.13 9.34
CA GLY A 31 18.24 -10.92 8.54
C GLY A 31 19.50 -10.05 8.70
N PRO A 32 19.66 -9.01 7.87
CA PRO A 32 20.76 -8.05 7.98
C PRO A 32 20.84 -7.39 9.37
N PRO A 33 22.05 -7.07 9.87
CA PRO A 33 22.30 -6.54 11.23
C PRO A 33 21.52 -5.25 11.57
N ASP A 34 21.11 -4.52 10.55
CA ASP A 34 20.42 -3.24 10.55
C ASP A 34 18.87 -3.35 10.50
N GLN A 35 18.31 -4.56 10.36
CA GLN A 35 16.87 -4.81 10.28
C GLN A 35 16.20 -5.16 11.61
N GLY A 36 16.54 -4.45 12.69
CA GLY A 36 15.82 -4.57 13.97
C GLY A 36 16.20 -5.77 14.86
N ALA A 37 17.20 -6.57 14.48
CA ALA A 37 17.73 -7.64 15.33
C ALA A 37 18.22 -7.12 16.69
N ALA A 38 18.84 -5.93 16.73
CA ALA A 38 19.26 -5.28 17.96
C ALA A 38 18.08 -4.84 18.85
N GLU A 39 16.97 -4.40 18.23
CA GLU A 39 15.77 -4.00 18.96
C GLU A 39 15.07 -5.21 19.57
N ILE A 40 14.98 -6.31 18.82
CA ILE A 40 14.42 -7.57 19.33
C ILE A 40 15.32 -8.20 20.40
N ALA A 41 16.65 -8.10 20.27
CA ALA A 41 17.59 -8.50 21.32
C ALA A 41 17.37 -7.71 22.62
N GLN A 42 17.18 -6.38 22.51
CA GLN A 42 16.84 -5.54 23.65
C GLN A 42 15.49 -5.92 24.25
N LEU A 43 14.47 -6.14 23.42
CA LEU A 43 13.13 -6.49 23.87
C LEU A 43 13.12 -7.85 24.62
N ILE A 44 13.88 -8.83 24.13
CA ILE A 44 14.07 -10.12 24.79
C ILE A 44 14.72 -9.91 26.16
N HIS A 45 15.79 -9.10 26.24
CA HIS A 45 16.44 -8.81 27.51
C HIS A 45 15.51 -8.11 28.50
N ASP A 46 14.79 -7.07 28.05
CA ASP A 46 13.90 -6.28 28.91
C ASP A 46 12.71 -7.12 29.42
N LYS A 47 12.17 -8.02 28.58
CA LYS A 47 11.00 -8.85 28.93
C LYS A 47 11.33 -10.15 29.65
N THR A 48 12.46 -10.77 29.32
CA THR A 48 12.80 -12.12 29.81
C THR A 48 14.04 -12.16 30.70
N GLY A 49 14.84 -11.08 30.73
CA GLY A 49 16.11 -10.99 31.44
C GLY A 49 17.24 -11.80 30.80
N ILE A 50 17.05 -12.29 29.57
CA ILE A 50 17.98 -13.17 28.87
C ILE A 50 18.86 -12.35 27.92
N ASP A 51 20.18 -12.53 27.98
CA ASP A 51 21.08 -12.05 26.94
C ASP A 51 21.07 -13.03 25.77
N ILE A 52 20.62 -12.58 24.60
CA ILE A 52 20.51 -13.42 23.42
C ILE A 52 21.89 -13.86 22.88
N ASN A 53 22.97 -13.14 23.22
CA ASN A 53 24.33 -13.53 22.85
C ASN A 53 24.75 -14.85 23.51
N ASP A 54 24.20 -15.17 24.69
CA ASP A 54 24.44 -16.44 25.39
C ASP A 54 23.89 -17.66 24.60
N ALA A 55 22.98 -17.42 23.65
CA ALA A 55 22.50 -18.43 22.72
C ALA A 55 23.58 -18.88 21.72
N ALA A 56 24.48 -17.96 21.30
CA ALA A 56 25.59 -18.29 20.41
C ALA A 56 26.63 -19.16 21.13
N GLU A 57 26.85 -18.89 22.41
CA GLU A 57 27.84 -19.57 23.24
C GLU A 57 27.30 -20.82 23.96
N ASN A 58 26.04 -21.19 23.69
CA ASN A 58 25.34 -22.33 24.30
C ASN A 58 25.30 -22.29 25.84
N LYS A 59 25.23 -21.08 26.40
CA LYS A 59 25.20 -20.83 27.85
C LYS A 59 23.78 -20.76 28.42
N LEU A 60 22.76 -20.77 27.57
CA LEU A 60 21.36 -20.75 27.98
C LEU A 60 20.92 -22.08 28.63
N THR A 61 20.34 -21.96 29.81
CA THR A 61 19.70 -23.07 30.53
C THR A 61 18.35 -23.46 29.92
N ASP A 62 17.89 -24.68 30.16
CA ASP A 62 16.58 -25.16 29.66
C ASP A 62 15.41 -24.29 30.13
N ALA A 63 15.50 -23.72 31.35
CA ALA A 63 14.51 -22.78 31.87
C ALA A 63 14.49 -21.45 31.08
N GLN A 64 15.65 -20.96 30.64
CA GLN A 64 15.75 -19.77 29.80
C GLN A 64 15.21 -20.04 28.38
N TRP A 65 15.48 -21.22 27.83
CA TRP A 65 14.88 -21.66 26.56
C TRP A 65 13.35 -21.72 26.62
N ALA A 66 12.79 -22.22 27.72
CA ALA A 66 11.35 -22.25 27.92
C ALA A 66 10.72 -20.84 27.95
N ARG A 67 11.37 -19.87 28.62
CA ARG A 67 10.91 -18.47 28.64
C ARG A 67 10.98 -17.81 27.27
N LEU A 68 12.05 -18.06 26.51
CA LEU A 68 12.21 -17.52 25.17
C LEU A 68 11.11 -18.06 24.22
N LYS A 69 10.77 -19.35 24.36
CA LYS A 69 9.67 -19.97 23.62
C LYS A 69 8.30 -19.40 24.00
N GLN A 70 8.06 -19.14 25.29
CA GLN A 70 6.85 -18.46 25.73
C GLN A 70 6.74 -17.04 25.15
N PHE A 71 7.83 -16.28 25.14
CA PHE A 71 7.88 -14.96 24.55
C PHE A 71 7.58 -14.97 23.03
N GLU A 72 8.12 -15.95 22.31
CA GLU A 72 7.82 -16.11 20.89
C GLU A 72 6.35 -16.46 20.64
N PHE A 73 5.76 -17.36 21.43
CA PHE A 73 4.33 -17.68 21.33
C PHE A 73 3.44 -16.46 21.59
N GLU A 74 3.73 -15.66 22.62
CA GLU A 74 3.01 -14.40 22.91
C GLU A 74 3.11 -13.43 21.72
N THR A 75 4.30 -13.31 21.14
CA THR A 75 4.54 -12.42 19.99
C THR A 75 3.84 -12.93 18.74
N GLN A 76 3.85 -14.25 18.49
CA GLN A 76 3.17 -14.88 17.37
C GLN A 76 1.66 -14.67 17.44
N ASP A 77 1.06 -14.85 18.62
CA ASP A 77 -0.36 -14.63 18.85
C ASP A 77 -0.74 -13.15 18.57
N ARG A 78 0.08 -12.22 19.06
CA ARG A 78 -0.11 -10.79 18.79
C ARG A 78 -0.02 -10.45 17.30
N LEU A 79 0.95 -11.02 16.59
CA LEU A 79 1.09 -10.83 15.14
C LEU A 79 -0.10 -11.44 14.37
N LEU A 80 -0.60 -12.59 14.81
CA LEU A 80 -1.78 -13.22 14.22
C LEU A 80 -3.02 -12.35 14.43
N ALA A 81 -3.22 -11.81 15.63
CA ALA A 81 -4.32 -10.90 15.93
C ALA A 81 -4.28 -9.63 15.06
N LEU A 82 -3.09 -9.04 14.87
CA LEU A 82 -2.92 -7.89 13.99
C LEU A 82 -3.24 -8.21 12.52
N ARG A 83 -2.84 -9.39 12.03
CA ARG A 83 -3.20 -9.84 10.68
C ARG A 83 -4.71 -10.05 10.54
N GLN A 84 -5.34 -10.71 11.51
CA GLN A 84 -6.79 -10.91 11.51
C GLN A 84 -7.56 -9.58 11.52
N GLN A 85 -7.10 -8.59 12.28
CA GLN A 85 -7.67 -7.24 12.25
C GLN A 85 -7.53 -6.61 10.87
N GLY A 86 -6.34 -6.65 10.28
CA GLY A 86 -6.11 -6.13 8.93
C GLY A 86 -6.97 -6.80 7.86
N ASP A 87 -7.14 -8.12 7.93
CA ASP A 87 -8.02 -8.86 7.01
C ASP A 87 -9.49 -8.49 7.20
N GLY A 88 -9.93 -8.29 8.46
CA GLY A 88 -11.28 -7.81 8.78
C GLY A 88 -11.57 -6.43 8.17
N ASP A 89 -10.65 -5.49 8.31
CA ASP A 89 -10.77 -4.14 7.73
C ASP A 89 -10.87 -4.19 6.20
N ARG A 90 -10.10 -5.08 5.55
CA ARG A 90 -10.16 -5.25 4.09
C ARG A 90 -11.52 -5.77 3.63
N ILE A 91 -12.07 -6.76 4.33
CA ILE A 91 -13.40 -7.30 4.03
C ILE A 91 -14.47 -6.21 4.21
N GLU A 92 -14.36 -5.39 5.25
CA GLU A 92 -15.31 -4.30 5.49
C GLU A 92 -15.22 -3.22 4.40
N LEU A 93 -14.01 -2.86 3.95
CA LEU A 93 -13.82 -1.93 2.82
C LEU A 93 -14.45 -2.47 1.53
N GLU A 94 -14.26 -3.76 1.23
CA GLU A 94 -14.90 -4.41 0.08
C GLU A 94 -16.43 -4.41 0.21
N ARG A 95 -16.96 -4.65 1.42
CA ARG A 95 -18.39 -4.59 1.72
C ARG A 95 -18.97 -3.19 1.51
N ILE A 96 -18.30 -2.15 2.00
CA ILE A 96 -18.69 -0.75 1.79
C ILE A 96 -18.71 -0.44 0.28
N ALA A 97 -17.67 -0.85 -0.46
CA ALA A 97 -17.63 -0.66 -1.91
C ALA A 97 -18.71 -1.44 -2.66
N ALA A 98 -19.07 -2.64 -2.21
CA ALA A 98 -20.17 -3.42 -2.76
C ALA A 98 -21.54 -2.77 -2.44
N ALA A 99 -21.71 -2.27 -1.22
CA ALA A 99 -22.92 -1.57 -0.79
C ALA A 99 -23.14 -0.26 -1.57
N ASP A 100 -22.08 0.50 -1.85
CA ASP A 100 -22.14 1.71 -2.66
C ASP A 100 -22.64 1.41 -4.09
N ARG A 101 -22.11 0.35 -4.73
CA ARG A 101 -22.60 -0.14 -6.03
C ARG A 101 -24.05 -0.60 -5.96
N ALA A 102 -24.47 -1.24 -4.88
CA ALA A 102 -25.84 -1.70 -4.69
C ALA A 102 -26.81 -0.53 -4.52
N ASN A 103 -26.44 0.48 -3.73
CA ASN A 103 -27.22 1.70 -3.50
C ASN A 103 -27.39 2.49 -4.81
N ALA A 104 -26.33 2.65 -5.61
CA ALA A 104 -26.40 3.27 -6.93
C ALA A 104 -27.42 2.55 -7.85
N ARG A 105 -27.43 1.22 -7.86
CA ARG A 105 -28.42 0.42 -8.61
C ARG A 105 -29.84 0.58 -8.06
N GLN A 106 -30.00 0.64 -6.74
CA GLN A 106 -31.30 0.87 -6.09
C GLN A 106 -31.86 2.25 -6.43
N LEU A 107 -31.03 3.29 -6.44
CA LEU A 107 -31.43 4.64 -6.82
C LEU A 107 -31.89 4.69 -8.28
N GLN A 108 -31.19 3.99 -9.17
CA GLN A 108 -31.62 3.84 -10.56
C GLN A 108 -32.95 3.09 -10.69
N GLN A 109 -33.15 2.00 -9.94
CA GLN A 109 -34.41 1.25 -9.92
C GLN A 109 -35.56 2.09 -9.37
N ALA A 110 -35.35 2.84 -8.29
CA ALA A 110 -36.34 3.75 -7.72
C ALA A 110 -36.70 4.89 -8.69
N ALA A 111 -35.72 5.45 -9.40
CA ALA A 111 -35.96 6.45 -10.43
C ALA A 111 -36.74 5.89 -11.63
N MET A 112 -36.51 4.62 -12.01
CA MET A 112 -37.25 3.94 -13.08
C MET A 112 -38.67 3.55 -12.68
N ALA A 113 -38.89 3.21 -11.41
CA ALA A 113 -40.20 2.89 -10.83
C ALA A 113 -41.08 4.12 -10.62
N ASN A 114 -40.49 5.32 -10.63
CA ASN A 114 -41.22 6.56 -10.50
C ASN A 114 -42.05 6.83 -11.77
N GLN A 115 -43.31 7.21 -11.59
CA GLN A 115 -44.26 7.39 -12.69
C GLN A 115 -43.99 8.68 -13.49
N ASP A 116 -43.23 9.62 -12.92
CA ASP A 116 -42.86 10.86 -13.58
C ASP A 116 -41.75 10.62 -14.65
N PRO A 117 -42.05 10.86 -15.95
CA PRO A 117 -41.06 10.71 -17.03
C PRO A 117 -39.85 11.63 -16.89
N TRP A 118 -39.99 12.77 -16.20
CA TRP A 118 -38.92 13.74 -15.98
C TRP A 118 -37.85 13.18 -15.06
N VAL A 119 -38.24 12.65 -13.90
CA VAL A 119 -37.33 12.03 -12.91
C VAL A 119 -36.57 10.86 -13.53
N ARG A 120 -37.27 10.02 -14.31
CA ARG A 120 -36.68 8.85 -14.97
C ARG A 120 -35.63 9.23 -16.02
N ARG A 121 -35.82 10.34 -16.72
CA ARG A 121 -34.95 10.78 -17.83
C ARG A 121 -33.95 11.85 -17.44
N PHE A 122 -34.09 12.47 -16.26
CA PHE A 122 -33.28 13.60 -15.81
C PHE A 122 -31.78 13.33 -15.93
N ILE A 123 -31.31 12.17 -15.47
CA ILE A 123 -29.89 11.79 -15.53
C ILE A 123 -29.37 11.73 -16.97
N TYR A 124 -30.15 11.15 -17.89
CA TYR A 124 -29.79 11.08 -19.30
C TYR A 124 -29.81 12.46 -19.95
N VAL A 125 -30.82 13.28 -19.64
CA VAL A 125 -30.92 14.66 -20.13
C VAL A 125 -29.75 15.50 -19.63
N TYR A 126 -29.45 15.45 -18.33
CA TYR A 126 -28.32 16.14 -17.72
C TYR A 126 -26.99 15.73 -18.36
N ALA A 127 -26.73 14.43 -18.48
CA ALA A 127 -25.53 13.93 -19.13
C ALA A 127 -25.43 14.37 -20.60
N SER A 128 -26.55 14.36 -21.33
CA SER A 128 -26.61 14.78 -22.73
C SER A 128 -26.33 16.28 -22.89
N VAL A 129 -26.93 17.11 -22.04
CA VAL A 129 -26.75 18.57 -22.06
C VAL A 129 -25.30 18.94 -21.72
N ILE A 130 -24.73 18.37 -20.66
CA ILE A 130 -23.34 18.64 -20.27
C ILE A 130 -22.37 18.15 -21.34
N THR A 131 -22.61 16.96 -21.91
CA THR A 131 -21.78 16.43 -23.00
C THR A 131 -21.85 17.35 -24.21
N LEU A 132 -23.04 17.76 -24.64
CA LEU A 132 -23.23 18.64 -25.80
C LEU A 132 -22.59 20.01 -25.58
N LEU A 133 -22.76 20.61 -24.39
CA LEU A 133 -22.09 21.87 -24.02
C LEU A 133 -20.57 21.73 -24.03
N THR A 134 -20.04 20.61 -23.54
CA THR A 134 -18.60 20.33 -23.54
C THR A 134 -18.07 20.22 -24.97
N PHE A 135 -18.73 19.43 -25.82
CA PHE A 135 -18.35 19.32 -27.23
C PHE A 135 -18.49 20.64 -27.98
N ALA A 136 -19.53 21.42 -27.71
CA ALA A 136 -19.70 22.75 -28.29
C ALA A 136 -18.57 23.70 -27.86
N PHE A 137 -18.18 23.68 -26.58
CA PHE A 137 -17.04 24.45 -26.09
C PHE A 137 -15.73 24.02 -26.77
N ILE A 138 -15.46 22.72 -26.86
CA ILE A 138 -14.29 22.17 -27.56
C ILE A 138 -14.30 22.59 -29.03
N PHE A 139 -15.45 22.53 -29.70
CA PHE A 139 -15.59 22.91 -31.09
C PHE A 139 -15.29 24.40 -31.30
N VAL A 140 -15.83 25.29 -30.45
CA VAL A 140 -15.52 26.73 -30.49
C VAL A 140 -14.06 27.01 -30.14
N ALA A 141 -13.48 26.28 -29.20
CA ALA A 141 -12.07 26.41 -28.84
C ALA A 141 -11.12 25.96 -29.97
N ALA A 142 -11.45 24.86 -30.66
CA ALA A 142 -10.62 24.27 -31.71
C ALA A 142 -10.75 24.97 -33.07
N PHE A 143 -11.96 25.43 -33.41
CA PHE A 143 -12.28 26.01 -34.72
C PHE A 143 -12.63 27.51 -34.67
N GLY A 144 -12.60 28.12 -33.48
CA GLY A 144 -12.81 29.55 -33.31
C GLY A 144 -11.68 30.41 -33.90
N PRO A 145 -11.80 31.75 -33.79
CA PRO A 145 -10.78 32.68 -34.26
C PRO A 145 -9.43 32.30 -33.66
N ARG A 146 -8.38 32.24 -34.49
CA ARG A 146 -7.02 31.95 -34.01
C ARG A 146 -6.60 33.05 -33.04
N TYR A 147 -6.56 32.70 -31.76
CA TYR A 147 -5.95 33.55 -30.74
C TYR A 147 -4.45 33.57 -30.99
N GLU A 148 -3.86 34.76 -31.05
CA GLU A 148 -2.41 34.90 -31.14
C GLU A 148 -1.75 34.28 -29.90
N ALA A 149 -0.52 33.77 -30.04
CA ALA A 149 0.19 33.03 -28.98
C ALA A 149 0.36 33.80 -27.65
N ASN A 150 0.14 35.12 -27.67
CA ASN A 150 0.24 36.01 -26.50
C ASN A 150 -1.12 36.48 -25.97
N ASP A 151 -2.25 36.03 -26.53
CA ASP A 151 -3.58 36.40 -26.03
C ASP A 151 -3.86 35.66 -24.70
N PRO A 152 -4.13 36.36 -23.58
CA PRO A 152 -4.52 35.75 -22.31
C PRO A 152 -5.68 34.74 -22.42
N ARG A 153 -6.55 34.89 -23.42
CA ARG A 153 -7.70 34.00 -23.65
C ARG A 153 -7.29 32.58 -24.04
N SER A 154 -6.19 32.42 -24.77
CA SER A 154 -5.68 31.09 -25.19
C SER A 154 -5.34 30.21 -23.98
N ARG A 155 -4.63 30.77 -22.98
CA ARG A 155 -4.28 30.07 -21.74
C ARG A 155 -5.51 29.67 -20.91
N VAL A 156 -6.51 30.54 -20.85
CA VAL A 156 -7.78 30.23 -20.15
C VAL A 156 -8.49 29.08 -20.85
N ILE A 157 -8.57 29.10 -22.19
CA ILE A 157 -9.16 28.04 -22.99
C ILE A 157 -8.42 26.71 -22.74
N ASP A 158 -7.10 26.68 -22.82
CA ASP A 158 -6.30 25.46 -22.60
C ASP A 158 -6.50 24.88 -21.18
N THR A 159 -6.57 25.75 -20.17
CA THR A 159 -6.80 25.34 -18.78
C THR A 159 -8.19 24.74 -18.60
N VAL A 160 -9.22 25.40 -19.15
CA VAL A 160 -10.61 24.92 -19.08
C VAL A 160 -10.79 23.64 -19.88
N LEU A 161 -10.12 23.52 -21.04
CA LEU A 161 -10.12 22.32 -21.87
C LEU A 161 -9.49 21.14 -21.13
N GLY A 162 -8.31 21.35 -20.53
CA GLY A 162 -7.65 20.34 -19.70
C GLY A 162 -8.50 19.91 -18.51
N PHE A 163 -9.17 20.85 -17.85
CA PHE A 163 -10.10 20.55 -16.76
C PHE A 163 -11.32 19.75 -17.22
N LEU A 164 -11.97 20.14 -18.31
CA LEU A 164 -13.14 19.45 -18.86
C LEU A 164 -12.81 18.02 -19.28
N LEU A 165 -11.68 17.81 -19.95
CA LEU A 165 -11.22 16.50 -20.39
C LEU A 165 -10.76 15.63 -19.21
N GLY A 166 -10.07 16.22 -18.23
CA GLY A 166 -9.52 15.47 -17.10
C GLY A 166 -10.54 15.16 -16.00
N VAL A 167 -11.28 16.16 -15.55
CA VAL A 167 -12.16 16.05 -14.37
C VAL A 167 -13.59 15.70 -14.78
N SER A 168 -14.20 16.49 -15.66
CA SER A 168 -15.62 16.35 -15.99
C SER A 168 -15.90 15.06 -16.77
N LEU A 169 -15.13 14.76 -17.81
CA LEU A 169 -15.29 13.53 -18.59
C LEU A 169 -15.05 12.29 -17.73
N SER A 170 -14.02 12.32 -16.87
CA SER A 170 -13.72 11.24 -15.93
C SER A 170 -14.85 11.03 -14.93
N ALA A 171 -15.44 12.10 -14.39
CA ALA A 171 -16.57 12.02 -13.48
C ALA A 171 -17.82 11.40 -14.15
N ILE A 172 -18.11 11.78 -15.40
CA ILE A 172 -19.21 11.20 -16.18
C ILE A 172 -18.97 9.71 -16.43
N ILE A 173 -17.77 9.33 -16.88
CA ILE A 173 -17.41 7.92 -17.12
C ILE A 173 -17.50 7.12 -15.80
N GLN A 174 -16.99 7.66 -14.69
CA GLN A 174 -17.08 7.01 -13.38
C GLN A 174 -18.53 6.88 -12.89
N TYR A 175 -19.39 7.85 -13.19
CA TYR A 175 -20.81 7.79 -12.85
C TYR A 175 -21.54 6.68 -13.62
N PHE A 176 -21.30 6.54 -14.93
CA PHE A 176 -21.99 5.55 -15.77
C PHE A 176 -21.37 4.15 -15.73
N PHE A 177 -20.05 4.04 -15.65
CA PHE A 177 -19.31 2.77 -15.68
C PHE A 177 -18.79 2.32 -14.30
N GLY A 178 -18.95 3.15 -13.29
CA GLY A 178 -18.52 2.89 -11.92
C GLY A 178 -17.03 3.19 -11.69
N SER A 179 -16.70 3.49 -10.43
CA SER A 179 -15.35 3.76 -9.89
C SER A 179 -14.32 2.60 -10.02
N SER A 180 -14.66 1.51 -10.72
CA SER A 180 -13.75 0.37 -10.93
C SER A 180 -12.42 0.76 -11.57
N ALA A 181 -12.37 1.86 -12.32
CA ALA A 181 -11.11 2.43 -12.83
C ALA A 181 -10.25 3.08 -11.72
N GLY A 182 -10.86 3.73 -10.73
CA GLY A 182 -10.19 4.36 -9.60
C GLY A 182 -9.61 3.36 -8.61
N SER A 183 -10.33 2.26 -8.32
CA SER A 183 -9.81 1.16 -7.49
C SER A 183 -8.62 0.48 -8.16
N LYS A 184 -8.72 0.13 -9.45
CA LYS A 184 -7.60 -0.45 -10.21
C LYS A 184 -6.38 0.47 -10.23
N ALA A 185 -6.57 1.77 -10.46
CA ALA A 185 -5.48 2.75 -10.40
C ALA A 185 -4.87 2.88 -9.00
N LYS A 186 -5.67 2.69 -7.93
CA LYS A 186 -5.18 2.68 -6.55
C LYS A 186 -4.41 1.39 -6.23
N ASP A 187 -4.93 0.25 -6.67
CA ASP A 187 -4.31 -1.07 -6.51
C ASP A 187 -3.01 -1.17 -7.32
N GLU A 188 -2.97 -0.61 -8.53
CA GLU A 188 -1.75 -0.49 -9.36
C GLU A 188 -0.72 0.43 -8.71
N ARG A 189 -1.13 1.58 -8.14
CA ARG A 189 -0.21 2.47 -7.42
C ARG A 189 0.33 1.83 -6.15
N ILE A 190 -0.50 1.08 -5.41
CA ILE A 190 -0.07 0.34 -4.22
C ILE A 190 0.89 -0.79 -4.63
N GLY A 191 0.62 -1.49 -5.72
CA GLY A 191 1.53 -2.48 -6.31
C GLY A 191 2.88 -1.88 -6.70
N GLN A 192 2.86 -0.77 -7.45
CA GLN A 192 4.06 -0.02 -7.84
C GLN A 192 4.86 0.49 -6.63
N LEU A 193 4.18 0.94 -5.56
CA LEU A 193 4.83 1.36 -4.32
C LEU A 193 5.48 0.16 -3.62
N GLY A 194 4.80 -0.98 -3.57
CA GLY A 194 5.33 -2.23 -3.03
C GLY A 194 6.54 -2.76 -3.80
N ASP A 195 6.49 -2.69 -5.14
CA ASP A 195 7.60 -3.07 -6.02
C ASP A 195 8.77 -2.10 -5.91
N ALA A 196 8.51 -0.80 -5.78
CA ALA A 196 9.54 0.22 -5.55
C ALA A 196 10.23 0.03 -4.19
N ILE A 197 9.47 -0.26 -3.13
CA ILE A 197 10.01 -0.58 -1.81
C ILE A 197 10.87 -1.86 -1.88
N ARG A 198 10.39 -2.89 -2.60
CA ARG A 198 11.11 -4.16 -2.79
C ARG A 198 12.40 -3.97 -3.61
N ALA A 199 12.35 -3.16 -4.66
CA ALA A 199 13.52 -2.81 -5.46
C ALA A 199 14.54 -1.98 -4.66
N GLN A 200 14.08 -1.06 -3.80
CA GLN A 200 14.93 -0.26 -2.93
C GLN A 200 15.59 -1.12 -1.85
N SER A 201 14.89 -2.11 -1.28
CA SER A 201 15.50 -3.09 -0.39
C SER A 201 16.55 -3.96 -1.08
N HIS A 202 16.37 -4.31 -2.36
CA HIS A 202 17.39 -5.06 -3.12
C HIS A 202 18.62 -4.21 -3.49
N ALA A 203 18.44 -2.91 -3.76
CA ALA A 203 19.55 -2.00 -4.05
C ALA A 203 20.44 -1.76 -2.82
N ILE A 204 19.85 -1.74 -1.61
CA ILE A 204 20.60 -1.61 -0.34
C ILE A 204 21.32 -2.91 0.02
N GLN A 205 20.82 -4.06 -0.43
CA GLN A 205 21.40 -5.38 -0.16
C GLN A 205 22.43 -5.83 -1.21
N GLY A 206 22.60 -5.06 -2.30
CA GLY A 206 23.35 -5.44 -3.50
C GLY A 206 24.79 -4.93 -3.60
N ASP A 207 25.34 -4.22 -2.61
CA ASP A 207 26.76 -3.82 -2.63
C ASP A 207 27.57 -4.38 -1.45
N PRO A 208 28.01 -5.65 -1.55
CA PRO A 208 29.23 -6.10 -0.91
C PRO A 208 30.32 -6.28 -1.98
N GLY A 209 30.88 -5.17 -2.46
CA GLY A 209 32.27 -5.13 -2.92
C GLY A 209 32.51 -5.66 -4.33
N SER A 210 32.39 -4.77 -5.31
CA SER A 210 33.25 -4.81 -6.50
C SER A 210 34.11 -3.56 -6.52
N ASP A 211 35.32 -3.63 -5.96
CA ASP A 211 36.56 -3.58 -6.75
C ASP A 211 37.78 -3.40 -5.83
N ARG A 212 38.37 -4.53 -5.41
CA ARG A 212 39.79 -4.59 -5.04
C ARG A 212 40.48 -5.49 -6.06
N GLY A 213 41.31 -4.90 -6.91
CA GLY A 213 42.61 -5.48 -7.23
C GLY A 213 42.97 -5.66 -8.71
N GLY A 214 44.00 -4.92 -9.12
CA GLY A 214 44.86 -5.19 -10.27
C GLY A 214 45.10 -3.93 -11.11
N ARG A 215 46.32 -3.40 -11.27
CA ARG A 215 47.66 -3.98 -11.26
C ARG A 215 48.71 -2.90 -10.99
N SER A 216 49.78 -3.35 -10.35
CA SER A 216 51.13 -2.77 -10.34
C SER A 216 51.73 -2.62 -11.73
#